data_AF-A0A2G6QX88-F1
#
_entry.id   AF-A0A2G6QX88-F1
#
_cell.length_a   1.000
_cell.length_b   1.000
_cell.length_c   1.000
_cell.angle_alpha   90.00
_cell.angle_beta   90.00
_cell.angle_gamma   90.00
#
_symmetry.space_group_name_H-M   'P 1'
#
loop_
_entity.id
_entity.type
_entity.pdbx_description
1 polymer ?
#
loop_
_entity_poly.entity_id
_entity_poly.type
_entity_poly.pdbx_seq_one_letter_code
_entity_poly.pdbx_strand_id
1 'polypeptide(L)'
;MKTLSIFHVLLFFTAPIIAQEKMDRTLRFFNNGTIPYIQVQEAVGKDNMVFLDSRKKEEFEVSHIKNALWVGYGQFDPKQVRDSISDLDTPIVVYCSIGVRSEDIGERLKKMGYTNIRNLYGGIFKWKDSGHPVFDTEGNETEKVHAYNRLWGGLLEKGEKVYR
;
A
#
# COMPACT_ATOMS: atom_id res chain seq x y z
N MET A 1 46.36 27.63 -21.84
CA MET A 1 45.46 27.74 -20.66
C MET A 1 44.04 27.47 -21.15
N LYS A 2 43.49 26.28 -20.89
CA LYS A 2 42.11 25.92 -21.29
C LYS A 2 41.22 26.10 -20.06
N THR A 3 40.28 27.04 -20.12
CA THR A 3 39.22 27.20 -19.13
C THR A 3 38.15 26.14 -19.40
N LEU A 4 38.05 25.14 -18.53
CA LEU A 4 37.01 24.12 -18.57
C LEU A 4 35.80 24.65 -17.77
N SER A 5 34.77 25.11 -18.46
CA SER A 5 33.49 25.48 -17.85
C SER A 5 32.66 24.22 -17.61
N ILE A 6 32.51 23.82 -16.34
CA ILE A 6 31.68 22.69 -15.94
C ILE A 6 30.23 23.17 -15.85
N PHE A 7 29.44 22.84 -16.87
CA PHE A 7 27.98 22.94 -16.83
C PHE A 7 27.45 21.90 -15.83
N HIS A 8 26.95 22.36 -14.67
CA HIS A 8 26.17 21.52 -13.76
C HIS A 8 24.77 21.39 -14.34
N VAL A 9 24.48 20.26 -14.98
CA VAL A 9 23.12 19.91 -15.39
C VAL A 9 22.36 19.48 -14.13
N LEU A 10 21.57 20.40 -13.57
CA LEU A 10 20.54 20.08 -12.58
C LEU A 10 19.35 19.43 -13.32
N LEU A 11 19.37 18.09 -13.40
CA LEU A 11 18.22 17.29 -13.83
C LEU A 11 17.12 17.37 -12.75
N PHE A 12 16.19 18.31 -12.91
CA PHE A 12 14.96 18.34 -12.11
C PHE A 12 14.05 17.18 -12.54
N PHE A 13 14.02 16.12 -11.73
CA PHE A 13 13.00 15.08 -11.80
C PHE A 13 11.65 15.67 -11.35
N THR A 14 10.84 16.18 -12.29
CA THR A 14 9.52 16.76 -11.99
C THR A 14 8.38 15.73 -11.92
N ALA A 15 8.59 14.53 -12.46
CA ALA A 15 7.62 13.43 -12.46
C ALA A 15 7.12 12.97 -11.07
N PRO A 16 7.97 12.81 -10.02
CA PRO A 16 7.51 12.27 -8.74
C PRO A 16 6.52 13.20 -8.01
N ILE A 17 6.60 14.51 -8.26
CA ILE A 17 5.72 15.51 -7.60
C ILE A 17 4.29 15.40 -8.12
N ILE A 18 4.10 15.29 -9.44
CA ILE A 18 2.75 15.23 -10.05
C ILE A 18 2.00 13.97 -9.63
N ALA A 19 2.68 12.83 -9.60
CA ALA A 19 2.08 11.54 -9.20
C ALA A 19 1.64 11.56 -7.73
N GLN A 20 2.48 12.11 -6.85
CA GLN A 20 2.16 12.29 -5.44
C GLN A 20 0.97 13.24 -5.25
N GLU A 21 0.92 14.37 -5.96
CA GLU A 21 -0.21 15.30 -5.90
C GLU A 21 -1.53 14.66 -6.34
N LYS A 22 -1.49 13.79 -7.37
CA LYS A 22 -2.67 13.06 -7.85
C LYS A 22 -3.14 12.05 -6.80
N MET A 23 -2.23 11.24 -6.23
CA MET A 23 -2.55 10.29 -5.17
C MET A 23 -3.13 11.00 -3.93
N ASP A 24 -2.48 12.09 -3.51
CA ASP A 24 -2.91 12.93 -2.39
C ASP A 24 -4.32 13.49 -2.58
N ARG A 25 -4.61 14.00 -3.78
CA ARG A 25 -5.95 14.51 -4.11
C ARG A 25 -6.98 13.39 -4.07
N THR A 26 -6.66 12.22 -4.62
CA THR A 26 -7.53 11.04 -4.58
C THR A 26 -7.82 10.64 -3.14
N LEU A 27 -6.80 10.49 -2.30
CA LEU A 27 -6.98 10.10 -0.91
C LEU A 27 -7.79 11.14 -0.13
N ARG A 28 -7.50 12.43 -0.26
CA ARG A 28 -8.30 13.49 0.39
C ARG A 28 -9.77 13.51 -0.06
N PHE A 29 -10.08 13.03 -1.25
CA PHE A 29 -11.46 12.98 -1.74
C PHE A 29 -12.23 11.79 -1.15
N PHE A 30 -11.59 10.62 -1.03
CA PHE A 30 -12.25 9.38 -0.61
C PHE A 30 -12.14 9.09 0.88
N ASN A 31 -11.14 9.64 1.56
CA ASN A 31 -10.81 9.31 2.95
C ASN A 31 -11.09 10.46 3.90
N ASN A 32 -11.41 10.09 5.14
CA ASN A 32 -11.65 11.03 6.24
C ASN A 32 -10.41 11.27 7.13
N GLY A 33 -9.34 10.48 6.95
CA GLY A 33 -8.11 10.59 7.74
C GLY A 33 -8.27 10.10 9.18
N THR A 34 -9.26 9.24 9.44
CA THR A 34 -9.58 8.71 10.78
C THR A 34 -8.56 7.67 11.27
N ILE A 35 -7.87 7.03 10.31
CA ILE A 35 -6.76 6.11 10.54
C ILE A 35 -5.49 6.78 10.01
N PRO A 36 -4.49 7.01 10.87
CA PRO A 36 -3.29 7.74 10.48
C PRO A 36 -2.51 6.97 9.41
N TYR A 37 -2.00 7.69 8.41
CA TYR A 37 -1.17 7.09 7.38
C TYR A 37 0.22 6.72 7.90
N ILE A 38 0.80 5.68 7.31
CA ILE A 38 2.24 5.39 7.34
C ILE A 38 2.78 5.45 5.92
N GLN A 39 3.96 6.03 5.75
CA GLN A 39 4.64 6.07 4.45
C GLN A 39 5.35 4.74 4.18
N VAL A 40 5.48 4.37 2.91
CA VAL A 40 6.16 3.12 2.51
C VAL A 40 7.57 3.04 3.11
N GLN A 41 8.32 4.15 3.07
CA GLN A 41 9.69 4.22 3.59
C GLN A 41 9.77 3.98 5.11
N GLU A 42 8.70 4.28 5.84
CA GLU A 42 8.62 4.09 7.29
C GLU A 42 8.15 2.67 7.66
N ALA A 43 7.35 2.04 6.79
CA ALA A 43 6.84 0.68 6.97
C ALA A 43 7.86 -0.41 6.60
N VAL A 44 8.78 -0.12 5.68
CA VAL A 44 9.77 -1.10 5.20
C VAL A 44 10.80 -1.42 6.28
N GLY A 45 11.14 -2.70 6.40
CA GLY A 45 12.17 -3.19 7.34
C GLY A 45 11.74 -3.19 8.80
N LYS A 46 10.44 -3.04 9.08
CA LYS A 46 9.85 -3.15 10.41
C LYS A 46 9.28 -4.56 10.62
N ASP A 47 10.10 -5.45 11.16
CA ASP A 47 9.73 -6.86 11.36
C ASP A 47 8.62 -7.07 12.41
N ASN A 48 8.30 -6.05 13.20
CA ASN A 48 7.26 -6.09 14.22
C ASN A 48 5.88 -5.62 13.74
N MET A 49 5.71 -5.30 12.46
CA MET A 49 4.44 -4.85 11.89
C MET A 49 3.71 -5.99 11.17
N VAL A 50 2.41 -6.12 11.43
CA VAL A 50 1.53 -7.05 10.71
C VAL A 50 0.84 -6.32 9.56
N PHE A 51 1.06 -6.79 8.34
CA PHE A 51 0.40 -6.25 7.16
C PHE A 51 -0.93 -6.95 6.91
N LEU A 52 -2.01 -6.18 6.78
CA LEU A 52 -3.34 -6.68 6.45
C LEU A 52 -3.76 -6.23 5.05
N ASP A 53 -3.99 -7.19 4.16
CA ASP A 53 -4.48 -6.93 2.81
C ASP A 53 -6.01 -6.93 2.79
N SER A 54 -6.60 -5.75 2.58
CA SER A 54 -8.05 -5.59 2.49
C SER A 54 -8.58 -5.66 1.05
N ARG A 55 -7.80 -6.09 0.06
CA ARG A 55 -8.29 -6.22 -1.33
C ARG A 55 -9.14 -7.47 -1.49
N LYS A 56 -9.80 -7.62 -2.65
CA LYS A 56 -10.50 -8.87 -2.96
C LYS A 56 -9.49 -10.03 -3.05
N LYS A 57 -9.98 -11.26 -2.90
CA LYS A 57 -9.15 -12.46 -2.94
C LYS A 57 -8.37 -12.58 -4.26
N GLU A 58 -9.03 -12.35 -5.40
CA GLU A 58 -8.41 -12.34 -6.73
C GLU A 58 -7.25 -11.33 -6.85
N GLU A 59 -7.32 -10.19 -6.15
CA GLU A 59 -6.26 -9.18 -6.16
C GLU A 59 -5.05 -9.59 -5.32
N PHE A 60 -5.30 -10.27 -4.20
CA PHE A 60 -4.26 -10.80 -3.29
C PHE A 60 -3.52 -11.98 -3.92
N GLU A 61 -4.24 -12.83 -4.67
CA GLU A 61 -3.68 -14.00 -5.34
C GLU A 61 -2.73 -13.63 -6.48
N VAL A 62 -2.97 -12.50 -7.17
CA VAL A 62 -2.02 -11.96 -8.15
C VAL A 62 -0.70 -11.58 -7.50
N SER A 63 -0.76 -10.83 -6.40
CA SER A 63 0.40 -10.50 -5.57
C SER A 63 0.00 -9.83 -4.28
N HIS A 64 0.86 -9.84 -3.26
CA HIS A 64 0.68 -9.16 -1.98
C HIS A 64 2.03 -8.75 -1.36
N ILE A 65 1.99 -7.91 -0.31
CA ILE A 65 3.19 -7.60 0.49
C ILE A 65 3.61 -8.86 1.24
N LYS A 66 4.93 -9.07 1.40
CA LYS A 66 5.47 -10.27 2.06
C LYS A 66 4.82 -10.49 3.43
N ASN A 67 4.43 -11.73 3.70
CA ASN A 67 3.79 -12.16 4.96
C ASN A 67 2.47 -11.44 5.29
N ALA A 68 1.85 -10.73 4.34
CA ALA A 68 0.58 -10.08 4.59
C ALA A 68 -0.54 -11.09 4.84
N LEU A 69 -1.37 -10.83 5.86
CA LEU A 69 -2.59 -11.57 6.10
C LEU A 69 -3.71 -10.98 5.23
N TRP A 70 -4.27 -11.79 4.34
CA TRP A 70 -5.46 -11.40 3.60
C TRP A 70 -6.68 -11.38 4.53
N VAL A 71 -7.33 -10.21 4.67
CA VAL A 71 -8.54 -10.03 5.49
C VAL A 71 -9.76 -9.63 4.67
N GLY A 72 -9.56 -9.23 3.41
CA GLY A 72 -10.65 -8.83 2.52
C GLY A 72 -11.33 -7.52 2.91
N TYR A 73 -12.19 -7.02 2.02
CA TYR A 73 -13.02 -5.83 2.27
C TYR A 73 -14.49 -6.19 2.55
N GLY A 74 -15.14 -6.82 1.56
CA GLY A 74 -16.53 -7.28 1.68
C GLY A 74 -16.66 -8.56 2.51
N GLN A 75 -15.58 -9.35 2.57
CA GLN A 75 -15.48 -10.61 3.30
C GLN A 75 -14.79 -10.44 4.66
N PHE A 76 -14.62 -9.20 5.12
CA PHE A 76 -13.92 -8.94 6.38
C PHE A 76 -14.59 -9.68 7.54
N ASP A 77 -13.86 -10.62 8.13
CA ASP A 77 -14.27 -11.34 9.32
C ASP A 77 -13.45 -10.87 10.54
N PRO A 78 -14.08 -10.18 11.51
CA PRO A 78 -13.44 -9.78 12.76
C PRO A 78 -12.80 -10.95 13.54
N LYS A 79 -13.34 -12.17 13.40
CA LYS A 79 -12.80 -13.35 14.08
C LYS A 79 -11.44 -13.75 13.51
N GLN A 80 -11.27 -13.74 12.19
CA GLN A 80 -9.99 -14.05 11.53
C GLN A 80 -8.86 -13.18 12.08
N VAL A 81 -9.11 -11.87 12.24
CA VAL A 81 -8.11 -10.94 12.77
C VAL A 81 -7.80 -11.26 14.24
N ARG A 82 -8.81 -11.46 15.10
CA ARG A 82 -8.59 -11.77 16.52
C ARG A 82 -7.84 -13.09 16.74
N ASP A 83 -8.11 -14.10 15.91
CA ASP A 83 -7.42 -15.38 15.98
C ASP A 83 -5.95 -15.27 15.56
N SER A 84 -5.64 -14.32 14.66
CA SER A 84 -4.28 -14.11 14.14
C SER A 84 -3.47 -13.06 14.94
N ILE A 85 -4.17 -12.10 15.55
CA ILE A 85 -3.59 -10.95 16.27
C ILE A 85 -4.35 -10.82 17.59
N SER A 86 -3.87 -11.48 18.63
CA SER A 86 -4.53 -11.45 19.94
C SER A 86 -4.24 -10.18 20.75
N ASP A 87 -3.07 -9.56 20.54
CA ASP A 87 -2.65 -8.35 21.22
C ASP A 87 -3.19 -7.09 20.50
N LEU A 88 -3.97 -6.28 21.22
CA LEU A 88 -4.64 -5.08 20.72
C LEU A 88 -3.67 -3.90 20.45
N ASP A 89 -2.43 -3.95 20.96
CA ASP A 89 -1.39 -2.95 20.68
C ASP A 89 -0.42 -3.40 19.57
N THR A 90 -0.65 -4.58 18.97
CA THR A 90 0.14 -5.05 17.83
C THR A 90 0.17 -3.96 16.74
N PRO A 91 1.36 -3.55 16.25
CA PRO A 91 1.47 -2.63 15.14
C PRO A 91 0.88 -3.23 13.86
N ILE A 92 -0.22 -2.66 13.38
CA ILE A 92 -0.95 -3.12 12.19
C ILE A 92 -0.84 -2.09 11.08
N VAL A 93 -0.44 -2.54 9.89
CA VAL A 93 -0.50 -1.77 8.66
C VAL A 93 -1.55 -2.36 7.74
N VAL A 94 -2.68 -1.67 7.56
CA VAL A 94 -3.72 -2.09 6.62
C VAL A 94 -3.46 -1.43 5.27
N TYR A 95 -3.60 -2.20 4.20
CA TYR A 95 -3.47 -1.67 2.84
C TYR A 95 -4.51 -2.26 1.90
N CYS A 96 -4.79 -1.48 0.85
CA CYS A 96 -5.53 -1.94 -0.32
C CYS A 96 -4.76 -1.54 -1.59
N SER A 97 -5.43 -1.32 -2.73
CA SER A 97 -4.75 -0.84 -3.94
C SER A 97 -4.07 0.52 -3.72
N ILE A 98 -4.80 1.49 -3.15
CA ILE A 98 -4.35 2.89 -3.05
C ILE A 98 -4.51 3.55 -1.67
N GLY A 99 -5.15 2.89 -0.69
CA GLY A 99 -5.36 3.44 0.66
C GLY A 99 -6.82 3.77 1.04
N VAL A 100 -7.80 3.56 0.14
CA VAL A 100 -9.22 3.88 0.38
C VAL A 100 -9.91 2.80 1.20
N ARG A 101 -10.03 1.59 0.67
CA ARG A 101 -10.69 0.45 1.35
C ARG A 101 -10.03 0.11 2.70
N SER A 102 -8.72 0.34 2.79
CA SER A 102 -7.95 0.08 4.00
C SER A 102 -8.22 1.08 5.12
N GLU A 103 -8.73 2.28 4.83
CA GLU A 103 -9.18 3.18 5.91
C GLU A 103 -10.41 2.61 6.61
N ASP A 104 -11.43 2.19 5.87
CA ASP A 104 -12.63 1.56 6.46
C ASP A 104 -12.29 0.29 7.24
N ILE A 105 -11.42 -0.58 6.72
CA ILE A 105 -10.94 -1.73 7.52
C ILE A 105 -10.20 -1.27 8.78
N GLY A 106 -9.34 -0.24 8.69
CA GLY A 106 -8.70 0.33 9.86
C GLY A 106 -9.70 0.88 10.89
N GLU A 107 -10.79 1.52 10.46
CA GLU A 107 -11.86 1.98 11.35
C GLU A 107 -12.58 0.81 12.04
N ARG A 108 -12.81 -0.30 11.32
CA ARG A 108 -13.39 -1.52 11.90
C ARG A 108 -12.45 -2.12 12.94
N LEU A 109 -11.15 -2.19 12.67
CA LEU A 109 -10.15 -2.64 13.63
C LEU A 109 -10.12 -1.73 14.87
N LYS A 110 -10.19 -0.41 14.68
CA LYS A 110 -10.27 0.55 15.78
C LYS A 110 -11.51 0.32 16.64
N LYS A 111 -12.66 0.06 16.03
CA LYS A 111 -13.92 -0.32 16.74
C LYS A 111 -13.80 -1.65 17.48
N MET A 112 -12.94 -2.56 17.01
CA MET A 112 -12.64 -3.82 17.68
C MET A 112 -11.66 -3.66 18.86
N GLY A 113 -11.08 -2.48 19.07
CA GLY A 113 -10.18 -2.17 20.18
C GLY A 113 -8.70 -2.15 19.84
N TYR A 114 -8.30 -2.40 18.58
CA TYR A 114 -6.91 -2.26 18.17
C TYR A 114 -6.49 -0.78 18.23
N THR A 115 -5.31 -0.52 18.79
CA THR A 115 -4.88 0.84 19.13
C THR A 115 -3.75 1.35 18.23
N ASN A 116 -2.95 0.45 17.66
CA ASN A 116 -1.78 0.77 16.85
C ASN A 116 -2.00 0.44 15.37
N ILE A 117 -2.93 1.15 14.73
CA ILE A 117 -3.33 0.91 13.34
C ILE A 117 -2.81 2.04 12.44
N ARG A 118 -2.20 1.68 11.32
CA ARG A 118 -1.79 2.59 10.25
C ARG A 118 -2.41 2.18 8.92
N ASN A 119 -2.80 3.16 8.12
CA ASN A 119 -3.21 2.96 6.73
C ASN A 119 -2.00 3.18 5.82
N LEU A 120 -1.66 2.22 4.95
CA LEU A 120 -0.51 2.38 4.06
C LEU A 120 -0.83 3.42 2.98
N TYR A 121 -0.12 4.54 3.01
CA TYR A 121 -0.29 5.61 2.03
C TYR A 121 -0.04 5.08 0.61
N GLY A 122 -1.04 5.26 -0.27
CA GLY A 122 -0.96 4.81 -1.65
C GLY A 122 -1.03 3.29 -1.84
N GLY A 123 -1.27 2.52 -0.78
CA GLY A 123 -1.48 1.07 -0.82
C GLY A 123 -0.35 0.27 -1.49
N ILE A 124 -0.70 -0.90 -2.03
CA ILE A 124 0.25 -1.76 -2.76
C ILE A 124 0.77 -1.10 -4.04
N PHE A 125 0.04 -0.14 -4.62
CA PHE A 125 0.53 0.59 -5.79
C PHE A 125 1.75 1.41 -5.43
N LYS A 126 1.65 2.24 -4.39
CA LYS A 126 2.79 3.05 -3.94
C LYS A 126 3.93 2.18 -3.39
N TRP A 127 3.60 1.04 -2.76
CA TRP A 127 4.60 0.05 -2.36
C TRP A 127 5.44 -0.41 -3.55
N LYS A 128 4.79 -0.87 -4.63
CA LYS A 128 5.48 -1.32 -5.86
C LYS A 128 6.19 -0.17 -6.58
N ASP A 129 5.55 1.00 -6.67
CA ASP A 129 6.14 2.19 -7.30
C ASP A 129 7.39 2.70 -6.56
N SER A 130 7.49 2.41 -5.26
CA SER A 130 8.68 2.70 -4.45
C SER A 130 9.80 1.66 -4.64
N GLY A 131 9.59 0.63 -5.46
CA GLY A 131 10.60 -0.38 -5.81
C GLY A 131 10.67 -1.56 -4.85
N HIS A 132 9.66 -1.76 -4.00
CA HIS A 132 9.63 -2.90 -3.08
C HIS A 132 9.00 -4.14 -3.73
N PRO A 133 9.46 -5.35 -3.36
CA PRO A 133 8.94 -6.58 -3.93
C PRO A 133 7.52 -6.86 -3.48
N VAL A 134 6.78 -7.56 -4.32
CA VAL A 134 5.48 -8.16 -4.04
C VAL A 134 5.54 -9.64 -4.40
N PHE A 135 4.70 -10.45 -3.78
CA PHE A 135 4.83 -11.90 -3.79
C PHE A 135 3.53 -12.55 -4.26
N ASP A 136 3.62 -13.60 -5.06
CA ASP A 136 2.47 -14.44 -5.39
C ASP A 136 2.14 -15.42 -4.24
N THR A 137 1.09 -16.24 -4.41
CA THR A 137 0.66 -17.21 -3.38
C THR A 137 1.64 -18.36 -3.14
N GLU A 138 2.59 -18.57 -4.04
CA GLU A 138 3.67 -19.56 -3.87
C GLU A 138 4.87 -18.98 -3.12
N GLY A 139 4.85 -17.67 -2.84
CA GLY A 139 5.92 -16.96 -2.14
C GLY A 139 7.04 -16.51 -3.07
N ASN A 140 6.84 -16.54 -4.38
CA ASN A 140 7.82 -16.03 -5.34
C ASN A 140 7.64 -14.52 -5.53
N GLU A 141 8.76 -13.79 -5.67
CA GLU A 141 8.69 -12.39 -6.09
C GLU A 141 8.10 -12.28 -7.50
N THR A 142 7.22 -11.29 -7.69
CA THR A 142 6.54 -11.05 -8.96
C THR A 142 6.46 -9.57 -9.29
N GLU A 143 6.43 -9.27 -10.58
CA GLU A 143 6.17 -7.91 -11.07
C GLU A 143 4.68 -7.62 -11.20
N LYS A 144 3.82 -8.64 -11.14
CA LYS A 144 2.38 -8.49 -11.33
C LYS A 144 1.72 -7.78 -10.17
N VAL A 145 0.86 -6.82 -10.47
CA VAL A 145 0.00 -6.15 -9.49
C VAL A 145 -1.39 -6.02 -10.07
N HIS A 146 -2.39 -6.51 -9.34
CA HIS A 146 -3.78 -6.36 -9.75
C HIS A 146 -4.20 -4.88 -9.67
N ALA A 147 -4.45 -4.28 -10.82
CA ALA A 147 -4.71 -2.86 -11.02
C ALA A 147 -6.18 -2.46 -10.79
N TYR A 148 -7.01 -3.40 -10.33
CA TYR A 148 -8.46 -3.28 -10.06
C TYR A 148 -9.30 -3.02 -11.31
N ASN A 149 -9.13 -1.87 -11.97
CA ASN A 149 -9.68 -1.58 -13.29
C ASN A 149 -8.79 -0.55 -14.01
N ARG A 150 -9.02 -0.31 -15.29
CA ARG A 150 -8.15 0.58 -16.10
C ARG A 150 -8.06 2.02 -15.58
N LEU A 151 -9.10 2.52 -14.89
CA LEU A 151 -9.10 3.85 -14.29
C LEU A 151 -8.09 3.92 -13.14
N TRP A 152 -8.21 2.99 -12.18
CA TRP A 152 -7.33 2.93 -11.02
C TRP A 152 -5.91 2.49 -11.39
N GLY A 153 -5.77 1.63 -12.39
CA GLY A 153 -4.48 1.23 -12.95
C GLY A 153 -3.66 2.40 -13.50
N GLY A 154 -4.27 3.56 -13.78
CA GLY A 154 -3.55 4.80 -14.11
C GLY A 154 -2.82 5.46 -12.94
N LEU A 155 -2.91 4.91 -11.72
CA LEU A 155 -2.15 5.31 -10.54
C LEU A 155 -0.99 4.37 -10.21
N LEU A 156 -0.93 3.19 -10.84
CA LEU A 156 0.22 2.29 -10.71
C LEU A 156 1.23 2.65 -11.80
N GLU A 157 2.44 3.03 -11.40
CA GLU A 157 3.51 3.46 -12.32
C GLU A 157 4.45 2.32 -12.69
N LYS A 158 4.72 1.40 -11.76
CA LYS A 158 5.65 0.28 -11.89
C LYS A 158 4.96 -1.08 -11.71
N GLY A 159 5.54 -2.11 -12.30
CA GLY A 159 5.01 -3.47 -12.31
C GLY A 159 4.08 -3.76 -13.50
N GLU A 160 3.75 -5.04 -13.67
CA GLU A 160 2.86 -5.56 -14.70
C GLU A 160 1.39 -5.47 -14.21
N LYS A 161 0.58 -4.62 -14.86
CA LYS A 161 -0.83 -4.43 -14.51
C LYS A 161 -1.66 -5.65 -14.91
N VAL A 162 -2.28 -6.28 -13.92
CA VAL A 162 -3.26 -7.36 -14.11
C VAL A 162 -4.66 -6.84 -13.81
N TYR A 163 -5.67 -7.23 -14.60
CA TYR A 163 -7.07 -6.78 -14.46
C TYR A 163 -8.07 -7.93 -14.35
N ARG A 164 -7.58 -9.17 -14.29
CA ARG A 164 -8.35 -10.41 -14.30
C ARG A 164 -7.89 -11.30 -13.16
#